data_AF-A0A929VLM2-F1
#
_entry.id   AF-A0A929VLM2-F1
#
_cell.length_a   1.000
_cell.length_b   1.000
_cell.length_c   1.000
_cell.angle_alpha   90.00
_cell.angle_beta   90.00
_cell.angle_gamma   90.00
#
_symmetry.space_group_name_H-M   'P 1'
#
loop_
_entity.id
_entity.type
_entity.pdbx_description
1 polymer ?
#
loop_
_entity_poly.entity_id
_entity_poly.type
_entity_poly.pdbx_seq_one_letter_code
_entity_poly.pdbx_strand_id
1 'polypeptide(L)'
;IFYRFILFIFAFAILVINMIIADKNSIIQFYNFNIKLLKLNYIFIGIFIAITIIFSFVGWKFYVCKEGIYLRKLDLLIPWEDVDAVSHVWINEWSIRPNGRQYLYNRKSLVIYRKDNKPICIYNISLLALYTIKILKPSIKTNIIVATFATIFNIALNFGIFYSVFSREIEFIKIELFLSYIVVYIIKMTLVPLVMVKYENIKHGKYLFHDNAYNKNSSKVIQL
;
A
#
# COMPACT_ATOMS: atom_id res chain seq x y z
N ILE A 1 1.02 -2.65 9.38
CA ILE A 1 0.19 -1.57 9.97
C ILE A 1 1.04 -0.66 10.85
N PHE A 2 1.80 -1.20 11.82
CA PHE A 2 2.69 -0.42 12.71
C PHE A 2 3.69 0.49 11.97
N TYR A 3 4.35 0.01 10.91
CA TYR A 3 5.29 0.81 10.12
C TYR A 3 4.64 1.99 9.36
N ARG A 4 3.36 1.88 8.98
CA ARG A 4 2.63 2.99 8.34
C ARG A 4 2.33 4.12 9.33
N PHE A 5 2.22 3.79 10.62
CA PHE A 5 2.06 4.74 11.71
C PHE A 5 3.37 5.50 11.98
N ILE A 6 4.52 4.83 11.94
CA ILE A 6 5.84 5.48 12.06
C ILE A 6 6.07 6.47 10.91
N LEU A 7 5.76 6.07 9.67
CA LEU A 7 5.84 6.98 8.51
C LEU A 7 4.92 8.18 8.66
N PHE A 8 3.69 7.98 9.16
CA PHE A 8 2.78 9.08 9.45
C PHE A 8 3.36 10.07 10.48
N ILE A 9 4.01 9.58 11.54
CA ILE A 9 4.67 10.43 12.55
C ILE A 9 5.78 11.29 11.91
N PHE A 10 6.62 10.72 11.04
CA PHE A 10 7.66 11.49 10.35
C PHE A 10 7.07 12.54 9.40
N ALA A 11 6.05 12.17 8.61
CA ALA A 11 5.37 13.12 7.72
C ALA A 11 4.70 14.26 8.51
N PHE A 12 4.12 13.96 9.67
CA PHE A 12 3.54 14.94 10.57
C PHE A 12 4.59 15.87 11.18
N ALA A 13 5.74 15.34 11.60
CA ALA A 13 6.85 16.15 12.12
C ALA A 13 7.37 17.16 11.08
N ILE A 14 7.53 16.73 9.81
CA ILE A 14 7.92 17.62 8.70
C ILE A 14 6.86 18.71 8.49
N LEU A 15 5.58 18.37 8.54
CA LEU A 15 4.49 19.33 8.41
C LEU A 15 4.51 20.36 9.55
N VAL A 16 4.66 19.91 10.80
CA VAL A 16 4.74 20.80 11.98
C VAL A 16 5.93 21.75 11.87
N ILE A 17 7.12 21.27 11.49
CA ILE A 17 8.31 22.13 11.29
C ILE A 17 8.05 23.19 10.22
N ASN A 18 7.40 22.82 9.11
CA ASN A 18 7.06 23.76 8.04
C ASN A 18 5.96 24.76 8.42
N MET A 19 5.02 24.39 9.29
CA MET A 19 3.98 25.31 9.77
C MET A 19 4.50 26.30 10.81
N ILE A 20 5.46 25.90 11.66
CA ILE A 20 6.04 26.77 12.69
C ILE A 20 6.93 27.85 12.06
N ILE A 21 7.59 27.55 10.94
CA ILE A 21 8.62 28.42 10.36
C ILE A 21 8.09 29.03 9.06
N ALA A 22 7.44 30.19 9.18
CA ALA A 22 6.75 30.89 8.09
C ALA A 22 7.66 31.26 6.89
N ASP A 23 8.98 31.40 7.09
CA ASP A 23 9.93 31.70 6.02
C ASP A 23 10.73 30.45 5.58
N LYS A 24 10.59 30.06 4.31
CA LYS A 24 11.33 28.94 3.69
C LYS A 24 12.85 29.18 3.61
N ASN A 25 13.29 30.43 3.69
CA ASN A 25 14.70 30.83 3.70
C ASN A 25 15.30 30.94 5.10
N SER A 26 14.49 30.71 6.13
CA SER A 26 14.95 30.68 7.51
C SER A 26 16.12 29.72 7.71
N ILE A 27 17.05 30.13 8.56
CA ILE A 27 18.20 29.34 8.97
C ILE A 27 17.87 28.79 10.35
N ILE A 28 17.83 27.46 10.46
CA ILE A 28 17.76 26.79 11.75
C ILE A 28 19.19 26.68 12.27
N GLN A 29 19.45 27.32 13.40
CA GLN A 29 20.69 27.14 14.15
C GLN A 29 20.47 26.09 15.22
N PHE A 30 21.29 25.05 15.21
CA PHE A 30 21.32 24.05 16.27
C PHE A 30 22.76 23.89 16.74
N TYR A 31 23.05 24.40 17.93
CA TYR A 31 24.42 24.47 18.47
C TYR A 31 25.36 25.21 17.49
N ASN A 32 26.38 24.52 16.94
CA ASN A 32 27.32 25.08 15.95
C ASN A 32 26.92 24.84 14.49
N PHE A 33 25.74 24.27 14.21
CA PHE A 33 25.30 23.95 12.86
C PHE A 33 24.20 24.90 12.39
N ASN A 34 24.44 25.53 11.23
CA ASN A 34 23.46 26.36 10.54
C ASN A 34 22.98 25.62 9.28
N ILE A 35 21.68 25.31 9.22
CA ILE A 35 21.07 24.67 8.06
C ILE A 35 19.87 25.50 7.59
N LYS A 36 19.82 25.80 6.29
CA LYS A 36 18.63 26.38 5.66
C LYS A 36 17.45 25.40 5.74
N LEU A 37 16.27 25.87 6.12
CA LEU A 37 15.07 25.05 6.25
C LEU A 37 14.76 24.26 4.98
N LEU A 38 14.93 24.86 3.79
CA LEU A 38 14.78 24.16 2.51
C LEU A 38 15.67 22.91 2.40
N LYS A 39 16.93 22.99 2.82
CA LYS A 39 17.88 21.88 2.78
C LYS A 39 17.49 20.79 3.80
N LEU A 40 17.02 21.20 4.97
CA LEU A 40 16.53 20.28 5.99
C LEU A 40 15.30 19.49 5.51
N ASN A 41 14.36 20.16 4.82
CA ASN A 41 13.20 19.51 4.21
C ASN A 41 13.60 18.43 3.19
N TYR A 42 14.58 18.70 2.32
CA TYR A 42 15.06 17.69 1.38
C TYR A 42 15.70 16.48 2.08
N ILE A 43 16.48 16.71 3.14
CA ILE A 43 17.06 15.62 3.95
C ILE A 43 15.96 14.76 4.57
N PHE A 44 14.95 15.39 5.16
CA PHE A 44 13.80 14.68 5.74
C PHE A 44 13.00 13.89 4.70
N ILE A 45 12.76 14.47 3.52
CA ILE A 45 12.11 13.77 2.40
C ILE A 45 12.95 12.55 1.99
N GLY A 46 14.26 12.69 1.88
CA GLY A 46 15.17 11.59 1.55
C GLY A 46 15.11 10.45 2.58
N ILE A 47 15.19 10.78 3.88
CA ILE A 47 15.05 9.82 4.98
C ILE A 47 13.68 9.13 4.92
N PHE A 48 12.61 9.89 4.70
CA PHE A 48 11.25 9.36 4.61
C PHE A 48 11.10 8.35 3.46
N ILE A 49 11.64 8.67 2.28
CA ILE A 49 11.64 7.76 1.13
C ILE A 49 12.44 6.50 1.46
N ALA A 50 13.66 6.64 1.99
CA ALA A 50 14.51 5.51 2.34
C ALA A 50 13.85 4.56 3.35
N ILE A 51 13.28 5.11 4.43
CA ILE A 51 12.54 4.35 5.45
C ILE A 51 11.33 3.64 4.83
N THR A 52 10.57 4.32 3.95
CA THR A 52 9.42 3.72 3.26
C THR A 52 9.83 2.55 2.37
N ILE A 53 10.94 2.67 1.65
CA ILE A 53 11.49 1.61 0.81
C ILE A 53 11.93 0.44 1.67
N ILE A 54 12.75 0.67 2.71
CA ILE A 54 13.23 -0.38 3.62
C ILE A 54 12.04 -1.15 4.20
N PHE A 55 11.05 -0.45 4.77
CA PHE A 55 9.87 -1.10 5.34
C PHE A 55 8.94 -1.75 4.31
N SER A 56 9.10 -1.45 3.02
CA SER A 56 8.37 -2.16 1.97
C SER A 56 8.91 -3.56 1.70
N PHE A 57 10.17 -3.83 2.06
CA PHE A 57 10.81 -5.15 1.97
C PHE A 57 10.85 -5.87 3.32
N VAL A 58 10.96 -5.12 4.42
CA VAL A 58 10.96 -5.68 5.78
C VAL A 58 9.62 -6.37 6.07
N GLY A 59 9.70 -7.61 6.55
CA GLY A 59 8.53 -8.36 7.00
C GLY A 59 7.76 -9.09 5.89
N TRP A 60 8.37 -9.30 4.71
CA TRP A 60 7.78 -10.23 3.75
C TRP A 60 7.66 -11.62 4.36
N LYS A 61 6.48 -12.21 4.13
CA LYS A 61 6.15 -13.57 4.56
C LYS A 61 6.77 -14.63 3.64
N PHE A 62 7.56 -14.21 2.67
CA PHE A 62 8.18 -15.05 1.65
C PHE A 62 9.53 -14.49 1.18
N TYR A 63 10.31 -15.34 0.51
CA TYR A 63 11.53 -14.99 -0.22
C TYR A 63 11.38 -15.37 -1.69
N VAL A 64 12.09 -14.66 -2.57
CA VAL A 64 12.15 -14.96 -4.00
C VAL A 64 13.55 -15.45 -4.32
N CYS A 65 13.64 -16.67 -4.82
CA CYS A 65 14.90 -17.35 -5.15
C CYS A 65 14.96 -17.65 -6.65
N LYS A 66 16.10 -18.20 -7.12
CA LYS A 66 16.25 -18.60 -8.52
C LYS A 66 15.32 -19.74 -8.90
N GLU A 67 15.04 -20.63 -7.95
CA GLU A 67 14.26 -21.85 -8.11
C GLU A 67 12.75 -21.59 -7.98
N GLY A 68 12.35 -20.57 -7.20
CA GLY A 68 10.94 -20.30 -6.95
C GLY A 68 10.66 -19.25 -5.87
N ILE A 69 9.45 -19.30 -5.33
CA ILE A 69 8.99 -18.45 -4.22
C ILE A 69 8.88 -19.31 -2.95
N TYR A 70 9.67 -18.99 -1.93
CA TYR A 70 9.65 -19.71 -0.66
C TYR A 70 8.79 -19.00 0.38
N LEU A 71 7.80 -19.69 0.94
CA LEU A 71 6.85 -19.19 1.93
C LEU A 71 7.31 -19.53 3.35
N ARG A 72 7.71 -18.52 4.12
CA ARG A 72 8.31 -18.71 5.45
C ARG A 72 7.38 -19.35 6.47
N LYS A 73 6.10 -18.99 6.44
CA LYS A 73 5.11 -19.47 7.42
C LYS A 73 4.74 -20.94 7.21
N LEU A 74 4.82 -21.41 5.97
CA LEU A 74 4.46 -22.77 5.59
C LEU A 74 5.67 -23.68 5.40
N ASP A 75 6.89 -23.13 5.46
CA ASP A 75 8.13 -23.84 5.09
C ASP A 75 7.98 -24.53 3.72
N LEU A 76 7.49 -23.78 2.72
CA LEU A 76 7.12 -24.31 1.42
C LEU A 76 7.79 -23.52 0.29
N LEU A 77 8.63 -24.19 -0.49
CA LEU A 77 9.12 -23.68 -1.77
C LEU A 77 8.13 -23.98 -2.89
N ILE A 78 7.71 -22.95 -3.62
CA ILE A 78 6.89 -23.07 -4.82
C ILE A 78 7.81 -22.84 -6.02
N PRO A 79 8.18 -23.90 -6.76
CA PRO A 79 9.08 -23.77 -7.89
C PRO A 79 8.43 -22.94 -9.00
N TRP A 80 9.24 -22.22 -9.79
CA TRP A 80 8.71 -21.34 -10.84
C TRP A 80 7.88 -22.09 -11.88
N GLU A 81 8.17 -23.37 -12.10
CA GLU A 81 7.46 -24.27 -13.00
C GLU A 81 5.99 -24.43 -12.60
N ASP A 82 5.68 -24.33 -11.30
CA ASP A 82 4.34 -24.50 -10.75
C ASP A 82 3.54 -23.18 -10.73
N VAL A 83 4.21 -22.04 -10.91
CA VAL A 83 3.59 -20.71 -10.88
C VAL A 83 3.09 -20.35 -12.29
N ASP A 84 1.78 -20.17 -12.45
CA ASP A 84 1.20 -19.65 -13.71
C ASP A 84 1.26 -18.11 -13.78
N ALA A 85 0.94 -17.45 -12.66
CA ALA A 85 0.93 -16.00 -12.58
C ALA A 85 1.10 -15.49 -11.15
N VAL A 86 1.55 -14.24 -11.02
CA VAL A 86 1.58 -13.53 -9.74
C VAL A 86 0.92 -12.17 -9.90
N SER A 87 -0.04 -11.85 -9.04
CA SER A 87 -0.77 -10.58 -9.08
C SER A 87 -0.68 -9.86 -7.74
N HIS A 88 -0.60 -8.53 -7.78
CA HIS A 88 -0.83 -7.70 -6.61
C HIS A 88 -2.26 -7.19 -6.66
N VAL A 89 -3.06 -7.43 -5.64
CA VAL A 89 -4.50 -7.14 -5.62
C VAL A 89 -4.91 -6.47 -4.33
N TRP A 90 -5.99 -5.70 -4.37
CA TRP A 90 -6.55 -5.07 -3.18
C TRP A 90 -7.86 -5.75 -2.83
N ILE A 91 -7.92 -6.36 -1.65
CA ILE A 91 -9.08 -7.09 -1.17
C ILE A 91 -9.62 -6.36 0.05
N ASN A 92 -10.90 -5.98 0.02
CA ASN A 92 -11.56 -5.40 1.18
C ASN A 92 -11.66 -6.43 2.33
N GLU A 93 -11.21 -6.01 3.50
CA GLU A 93 -11.29 -6.76 4.75
C GLU A 93 -12.26 -6.11 5.71
N TRP A 94 -13.14 -6.93 6.29
CA TRP A 94 -13.97 -6.55 7.41
C TRP A 94 -13.35 -7.04 8.73
N SER A 95 -12.59 -6.17 9.38
CA SER A 95 -11.90 -6.49 10.63
C SER A 95 -12.71 -6.03 11.83
N ILE A 96 -12.89 -6.92 12.82
CA ILE A 96 -13.49 -6.61 14.13
C ILE A 96 -12.39 -6.65 15.19
N ARG A 97 -12.15 -5.53 15.88
CA ARG A 97 -11.18 -5.45 16.99
C ARG A 97 -11.82 -5.94 18.31
N PRO A 98 -11.00 -6.27 19.33
CA PRO A 98 -11.49 -6.76 20.63
C PRO A 98 -12.55 -5.88 21.31
N ASN A 99 -12.57 -4.57 21.00
CA ASN A 99 -13.54 -3.61 21.57
C ASN A 99 -14.75 -3.38 20.65
N GLY A 100 -15.12 -4.34 19.79
CA GLY A 100 -16.27 -4.26 18.89
C GLY A 100 -16.13 -3.29 17.70
N ARG A 101 -15.04 -2.52 17.63
CA ARG A 101 -14.79 -1.58 16.53
C ARG A 101 -14.57 -2.33 15.22
N GLN A 102 -15.37 -1.98 14.22
CA GLN A 102 -15.36 -2.60 12.90
C GLN A 102 -14.69 -1.67 11.91
N TYR A 103 -13.79 -2.22 11.10
CA TYR A 103 -13.04 -1.46 10.10
C TYR A 103 -13.13 -2.17 8.76
N LEU A 104 -13.51 -1.42 7.74
CA LEU A 104 -13.39 -1.83 6.35
C LEU A 104 -12.13 -1.21 5.77
N TYR A 105 -11.18 -2.03 5.34
CA TYR A 105 -9.97 -1.52 4.69
C TYR A 105 -9.42 -2.43 3.60
N ASN A 106 -8.62 -1.82 2.73
CA ASN A 106 -8.06 -2.51 1.58
C ASN A 106 -6.79 -3.26 1.99
N ARG A 107 -6.86 -4.59 2.08
CA ARG A 107 -5.69 -5.46 2.18
C ARG A 107 -5.00 -5.54 0.82
N LYS A 108 -3.87 -4.86 0.72
CA LYS A 108 -2.93 -5.03 -0.40
C LYS A 108 -2.25 -6.40 -0.28
N SER A 109 -2.42 -7.24 -1.28
CA SER A 109 -2.13 -8.67 -1.19
C SER A 109 -1.41 -9.16 -2.43
N LEU A 110 -0.51 -10.11 -2.27
CA LEU A 110 0.13 -10.81 -3.38
C LEU A 110 -0.55 -12.16 -3.57
N VAL A 111 -1.01 -12.45 -4.78
CA VAL A 111 -1.65 -13.72 -5.12
C VAL A 111 -0.75 -14.49 -6.06
N ILE A 112 -0.38 -15.69 -5.66
CA ILE A 112 0.41 -16.63 -6.44
C ILE A 112 -0.57 -17.66 -7.01
N TYR A 113 -0.82 -17.59 -8.32
CA TYR A 113 -1.62 -18.57 -9.05
C TYR A 113 -0.74 -19.75 -9.44
N ARG A 114 -1.22 -20.96 -9.13
CA ARG A 114 -0.50 -22.21 -9.40
C ARG A 114 -1.26 -23.03 -10.43
N LYS A 115 -0.54 -23.79 -11.25
CA LYS A 115 -1.13 -24.57 -12.36
C LYS A 115 -2.16 -25.59 -11.88
N ASP A 116 -1.73 -26.49 -10.98
CA ASP A 116 -2.55 -27.64 -10.56
C ASP A 116 -3.04 -27.52 -9.11
N ASN A 117 -2.79 -26.38 -8.46
CA ASN A 117 -3.03 -26.19 -7.04
C ASN A 117 -3.81 -24.92 -6.74
N LYS A 118 -4.50 -24.87 -5.59
CA LYS A 118 -5.21 -23.66 -5.14
C LYS A 118 -4.26 -22.46 -5.09
N PRO A 119 -4.68 -21.25 -5.51
CA PRO A 119 -3.86 -20.06 -5.39
C PRO A 119 -3.53 -19.74 -3.93
N ILE A 120 -2.44 -19.01 -3.71
CA ILE A 120 -2.00 -18.58 -2.39
C ILE A 120 -2.07 -17.04 -2.33
N CYS A 121 -2.80 -16.51 -1.36
CA CYS A 121 -2.94 -15.08 -1.14
C CYS A 121 -2.16 -14.67 0.12
N ILE A 122 -1.12 -13.87 -0.07
CA ILE A 122 -0.27 -13.34 0.99
C ILE A 122 -0.70 -11.91 1.28
N TYR A 123 -1.25 -11.69 2.47
CA TYR A 123 -1.80 -10.40 2.87
C TYR A 123 -0.72 -9.40 3.31
N ASN A 124 -1.03 -8.12 3.15
CA ASN A 124 -0.21 -6.98 3.56
C ASN A 124 1.15 -6.88 2.86
N ILE A 125 1.18 -7.23 1.58
CA ILE A 125 2.38 -7.19 0.74
C ILE A 125 2.43 -5.89 -0.08
N SER A 126 3.64 -5.32 -0.19
CA SER A 126 3.90 -4.14 -1.01
C SER A 126 3.90 -4.48 -2.51
N LEU A 127 3.55 -3.50 -3.36
CA LEU A 127 3.68 -3.63 -4.82
C LEU A 127 5.14 -3.90 -5.24
N LEU A 128 6.12 -3.43 -4.47
CA LEU A 128 7.54 -3.68 -4.71
C LEU A 128 7.89 -5.18 -4.75
N ALA A 129 7.10 -6.02 -4.08
CA ALA A 129 7.27 -7.46 -4.14
C ALA A 129 6.95 -8.03 -5.52
N LEU A 130 5.91 -7.50 -6.18
CA LEU A 130 5.58 -7.87 -7.55
C LEU A 130 6.67 -7.41 -8.54
N TYR A 131 7.23 -6.21 -8.34
CA TYR A 131 8.38 -5.74 -9.11
C TYR A 131 9.60 -6.64 -8.95
N THR A 132 9.91 -7.03 -7.71
CA THR A 132 11.04 -7.92 -7.41
C THR A 132 10.89 -9.26 -8.11
N ILE A 133 9.70 -9.86 -8.04
CA ILE A 133 9.38 -11.10 -8.77
C ILE A 133 9.53 -10.91 -10.29
N LYS A 134 9.03 -9.79 -10.83
CA LYS A 134 9.12 -9.50 -12.27
C LYS A 134 10.56 -9.29 -12.75
N ILE A 135 11.41 -8.69 -11.92
CA ILE A 135 12.84 -8.51 -12.23
C ILE A 135 13.58 -9.85 -12.21
N LEU A 136 13.33 -10.68 -11.18
CA LEU A 136 14.01 -11.97 -11.02
C LEU A 136 13.51 -13.04 -11.99
N LYS A 137 12.22 -13.02 -12.35
CA LYS A 137 11.61 -13.91 -13.34
C LYS A 137 10.79 -13.12 -14.37
N PRO A 138 11.44 -12.52 -15.39
CA PRO A 138 10.77 -11.67 -16.37
C PRO A 138 9.66 -12.35 -17.16
N SER A 139 9.73 -13.67 -17.36
CA SER A 139 8.73 -14.43 -18.11
C SER A 139 7.40 -14.59 -17.36
N ILE A 140 7.35 -14.31 -16.05
CA ILE A 140 6.14 -14.55 -15.26
C ILE A 140 5.03 -13.56 -15.62
N LYS A 141 3.80 -14.06 -15.76
CA LYS A 141 2.61 -13.25 -15.99
C LYS A 141 2.30 -12.47 -14.71
N THR A 142 2.11 -11.17 -14.84
CA THR A 142 1.76 -10.30 -13.72
C THR A 142 0.71 -9.27 -14.12
N ASN A 143 0.10 -8.64 -13.12
CA ASN A 143 -0.78 -7.48 -13.30
C ASN A 143 -0.08 -6.16 -12.95
N ILE A 144 1.24 -6.10 -13.10
CA ILE A 144 2.08 -5.00 -12.60
C ILE A 144 1.63 -3.63 -13.07
N ILE A 145 1.17 -3.52 -14.33
CA ILE A 145 0.66 -2.27 -14.90
C ILE A 145 -0.59 -1.80 -14.14
N VAL A 146 -1.60 -2.67 -14.01
CA VAL A 146 -2.87 -2.36 -13.32
C VAL A 146 -2.61 -2.04 -11.84
N ALA A 147 -1.76 -2.84 -11.17
CA ALA A 147 -1.42 -2.62 -9.77
C ALA A 147 -0.64 -1.33 -9.53
N THR A 148 0.21 -0.95 -10.49
CA THR A 148 0.93 0.33 -10.48
C THR A 148 -0.01 1.50 -10.65
N PHE A 149 -0.91 1.47 -11.64
CA PHE A 149 -1.93 2.51 -11.82
C PHE A 149 -2.82 2.66 -10.58
N ALA A 150 -3.29 1.56 -9.99
CA ALA A 150 -4.06 1.61 -8.74
C ALA A 150 -3.27 2.29 -7.61
N THR A 151 -1.98 1.97 -7.49
CA THR A 151 -1.10 2.55 -6.47
C THR A 151 -0.84 4.04 -6.70
N ILE A 152 -0.54 4.44 -7.94
CA ILE A 152 -0.36 5.85 -8.33
C ILE A 152 -1.64 6.63 -8.07
N PHE A 153 -2.80 6.12 -8.50
CA PHE A 153 -4.09 6.75 -8.24
C PHE A 153 -4.32 6.98 -6.75
N ASN A 154 -4.04 5.98 -5.91
CA ASN A 154 -4.17 6.12 -4.46
C ASN A 154 -3.19 7.13 -3.84
N ILE A 155 -1.95 7.20 -4.34
CA ILE A 155 -0.97 8.19 -3.89
C ILE A 155 -1.42 9.59 -4.30
N ALA A 156 -1.76 9.78 -5.57
CA ALA A 156 -2.20 11.06 -6.13
C ALA A 156 -3.44 11.60 -5.42
N LEU A 157 -4.43 10.75 -5.17
CA LEU A 157 -5.64 11.13 -4.45
C LEU A 157 -5.35 11.54 -3.00
N ASN A 158 -4.58 10.73 -2.26
CA ASN A 158 -4.21 11.07 -0.89
C ASN A 158 -3.40 12.37 -0.83
N PHE A 159 -2.44 12.54 -1.74
CA PHE A 159 -1.61 13.74 -1.82
C PHE A 159 -2.45 14.96 -2.21
N GLY A 160 -3.37 14.83 -3.16
CA GLY A 160 -4.27 15.90 -3.59
C GLY A 160 -5.19 16.37 -2.48
N ILE A 161 -5.80 15.45 -1.72
CA ILE A 161 -6.62 15.81 -0.54
C ILE A 161 -5.73 16.53 0.49
N PHE A 162 -4.57 15.97 0.82
CA PHE A 162 -3.67 16.55 1.80
C PHE A 162 -3.19 17.95 1.40
N TYR A 163 -2.73 18.12 0.16
CA TYR A 163 -2.32 19.41 -0.38
C TYR A 163 -3.46 20.42 -0.39
N SER A 164 -4.68 20.01 -0.74
CA SER A 164 -5.82 20.92 -0.76
C SER A 164 -6.28 21.34 0.64
N VAL A 165 -6.14 20.47 1.65
CA VAL A 165 -6.39 20.83 3.05
C VAL A 165 -5.30 21.77 3.56
N PHE A 166 -4.03 21.47 3.26
CA PHE A 166 -2.87 22.25 3.67
C PHE A 166 -2.87 23.67 3.07
N SER A 167 -3.12 23.79 1.77
CA SER A 167 -3.07 25.08 1.05
C SER A 167 -4.21 26.04 1.40
N ARG A 168 -5.28 25.55 2.05
CA ARG A 168 -6.46 26.36 2.43
C ARG A 168 -6.51 26.68 3.92
N GLU A 169 -5.42 26.42 4.64
CA GLU A 169 -5.23 26.76 6.07
C GLU A 169 -6.40 26.36 7.00
N ILE A 170 -7.10 25.24 6.75
CA ILE A 170 -8.18 24.62 7.57
C ILE A 170 -9.41 25.52 7.91
N GLU A 171 -9.28 26.83 8.03
CA GLU A 171 -10.29 27.75 8.59
C GLU A 171 -11.59 27.75 7.77
N PHE A 172 -11.56 27.40 6.48
CA PHE A 172 -12.76 27.45 5.62
C PHE A 172 -12.83 26.33 4.57
N ILE A 173 -12.76 25.05 4.96
CA ILE A 173 -13.19 23.98 4.04
C ILE A 173 -14.71 24.05 3.91
N LYS A 174 -15.20 24.55 2.76
CA LYS A 174 -16.63 24.49 2.40
C LYS A 174 -17.14 23.06 2.52
N ILE A 175 -18.34 22.89 3.07
CA ILE A 175 -18.94 21.57 3.29
C ILE A 175 -19.04 20.75 1.99
N GLU A 176 -19.32 21.40 0.86
CA GLU A 176 -19.35 20.79 -0.47
C GLU A 176 -17.99 20.16 -0.84
N LEU A 177 -16.89 20.88 -0.58
CA LEU A 177 -15.54 20.41 -0.85
C LEU A 177 -15.18 19.23 0.06
N PHE A 178 -15.55 19.32 1.34
CA PHE A 178 -15.38 18.21 2.28
C PHE A 178 -16.15 16.95 1.86
N LEU A 179 -17.42 17.09 1.48
CA LEU A 179 -18.24 16.00 0.97
C LEU A 179 -17.64 15.40 -0.31
N SER A 180 -17.08 16.23 -1.20
CA SER A 180 -16.40 15.74 -2.40
C SER A 180 -15.19 14.84 -2.07
N TYR A 181 -14.42 15.18 -1.02
CA TYR A 181 -13.30 14.34 -0.58
C TYR A 181 -13.78 13.01 -0.01
N ILE A 182 -14.88 13.02 0.75
CA ILE A 182 -15.50 11.79 1.25
C ILE A 182 -15.92 10.89 0.07
N VAL A 183 -16.62 11.44 -0.93
CA VAL A 183 -17.05 10.68 -2.12
C VAL A 183 -15.86 10.08 -2.85
N VAL A 184 -14.84 10.89 -3.14
CA VAL A 184 -13.62 10.45 -3.82
C VAL A 184 -12.88 9.37 -3.01
N TYR A 185 -12.83 9.51 -1.69
CA TYR A 185 -12.25 8.51 -0.80
C TYR A 185 -13.06 7.20 -0.79
N ILE A 186 -14.39 7.26 -0.76
CA ILE A 186 -15.26 6.07 -0.85
C ILE A 186 -15.04 5.36 -2.18
N ILE A 187 -15.00 6.09 -3.29
CA ILE A 187 -14.72 5.51 -4.63
C ILE A 187 -13.37 4.78 -4.60
N LYS A 188 -12.32 5.40 -4.05
CA LYS A 188 -11.01 4.76 -3.89
C LYS A 188 -11.06 3.48 -3.04
N MET A 189 -11.78 3.52 -1.93
CA MET A 189 -11.87 2.40 -1.00
C MET A 189 -12.71 1.24 -1.54
N THR A 190 -13.64 1.49 -2.45
CA THR A 190 -14.60 0.49 -2.93
C THR A 190 -14.34 0.08 -4.38
N LEU A 191 -14.40 1.03 -5.30
CA LEU A 191 -14.37 0.78 -6.74
C LEU A 191 -13.04 0.18 -7.19
N VAL A 192 -11.90 0.72 -6.71
CA VAL A 192 -10.58 0.24 -7.12
C VAL A 192 -10.37 -1.24 -6.75
N PRO A 193 -10.58 -1.67 -5.50
CA PRO A 193 -10.57 -3.10 -5.13
C PRO A 193 -11.53 -3.96 -5.95
N LEU A 194 -12.77 -3.50 -6.16
CA LEU A 194 -13.81 -4.25 -6.88
C LEU A 194 -13.41 -4.54 -8.33
N VAL A 195 -12.96 -3.50 -9.05
CA VAL A 195 -12.51 -3.63 -10.44
C VAL A 195 -11.31 -4.57 -10.52
N MET A 196 -10.35 -4.42 -9.60
CA MET A 196 -9.13 -5.22 -9.59
C MET A 196 -9.42 -6.70 -9.33
N VAL A 197 -10.21 -7.03 -8.31
CA VAL A 197 -10.59 -8.42 -8.00
C VAL A 197 -11.42 -9.02 -9.13
N LYS A 198 -12.35 -8.27 -9.71
CA LYS A 198 -13.14 -8.74 -10.86
C LYS A 198 -12.26 -9.05 -12.06
N TYR A 199 -11.33 -8.16 -12.39
CA TYR A 199 -10.38 -8.33 -13.49
C TYR A 199 -9.53 -9.60 -13.30
N GLU A 200 -8.95 -9.79 -12.12
CA GLU A 200 -8.12 -10.97 -11.84
C GLU A 200 -8.94 -12.26 -11.85
N ASN A 201 -10.17 -12.24 -11.35
CA ASN A 201 -11.06 -13.41 -11.38
C ASN A 201 -11.50 -13.80 -12.79
N ILE A 202 -11.63 -12.84 -13.71
CA ILE A 202 -11.90 -13.12 -15.13
C ILE A 202 -10.71 -13.84 -15.76
N LYS A 203 -9.49 -13.39 -15.44
CA LYS A 203 -8.26 -13.90 -16.05
C LYS A 203 -7.78 -15.22 -15.48
N HIS A 204 -7.91 -15.41 -14.17
CA HIS A 204 -7.33 -16.53 -13.45
C HIS A 204 -8.37 -17.43 -12.78
N GLY A 205 -9.67 -17.18 -12.96
CA GLY A 205 -10.74 -17.95 -12.33
C GLY A 205 -11.24 -17.32 -11.02
N LYS A 206 -12.47 -17.68 -10.61
CA LYS A 206 -13.18 -17.08 -9.46
C LYS A 206 -12.63 -17.56 -8.12
N TYR A 207 -11.46 -17.06 -7.74
CA TYR A 207 -10.76 -17.40 -6.50
C TYR A 207 -10.82 -16.30 -5.44
N LEU A 208 -10.86 -15.03 -5.85
CA LEU A 208 -10.76 -13.88 -4.96
C LEU A 208 -12.13 -13.29 -4.63
N PHE A 209 -12.37 -13.03 -3.35
CA PHE A 209 -13.61 -12.44 -2.88
C PHE A 209 -13.33 -11.43 -1.77
N HIS A 210 -14.13 -10.37 -1.73
CA HIS A 210 -14.10 -9.38 -0.67
C HIS A 210 -14.80 -9.89 0.58
N ASP A 211 -14.34 -9.45 1.74
CA ASP A 211 -15.08 -9.64 2.97
C ASP A 211 -16.29 -8.69 2.99
N ASN A 212 -17.35 -9.13 3.64
CA ASN A 212 -18.47 -8.29 4.03
C ASN A 212 -18.77 -8.48 5.52
N ALA A 213 -19.79 -7.80 6.05
CA ALA A 213 -20.13 -7.86 7.47
C ALA A 213 -20.45 -9.29 7.96
N TYR A 214 -20.90 -10.18 7.07
CA TYR A 214 -21.38 -11.53 7.39
C TYR A 214 -20.37 -12.63 7.01
N ASN A 215 -19.69 -12.47 5.88
CA ASN A 215 -18.79 -13.45 5.28
C ASN A 215 -17.36 -12.91 5.30
N LYS A 216 -16.54 -13.48 6.18
CA LYS A 216 -15.10 -13.23 6.25
C LYS A 216 -14.33 -14.34 5.55
N ASN A 217 -13.21 -13.98 4.92
CA ASN A 217 -12.27 -14.90 4.29
C ASN A 217 -12.91 -15.79 3.20
N SER A 218 -13.86 -15.24 2.45
CA SER A 218 -14.61 -15.94 1.38
C SER A 218 -13.75 -16.34 0.16
N SER A 219 -12.52 -15.84 0.09
CA SER A 219 -11.55 -16.18 -0.97
C SER A 219 -11.20 -17.67 -0.96
N LYS A 220 -11.33 -18.35 -2.11
CA LYS A 220 -11.02 -19.78 -2.32
C LYS A 220 -9.53 -20.02 -2.53
N VAL A 221 -8.71 -19.53 -1.61
CA VAL A 221 -7.25 -19.50 -1.69
C VAL A 221 -6.63 -19.93 -0.36
N ILE A 222 -5.37 -20.34 -0.37
CA ILE A 222 -4.59 -20.49 0.86
C ILE A 222 -4.19 -19.09 1.34
N GLN A 223 -4.49 -18.76 2.60
CA GLN A 223 -4.39 -17.41 3.15
C GLN A 223 -3.18 -17.27 4.09
N LEU A 224 -2.31 -16.29 3.85
CA LEU A 224 -1.05 -16.09 4.60
C LEU A 224 -0.86 -14.70 5.16
#